data_AF-A0A9J6GU99-F1
#
_entry.id   AF-A0A9J6GU99-F1
#
_cell.length_a   1.000
_cell.length_b   1.000
_cell.length_c   1.000
_cell.angle_alpha   90.00
_cell.angle_beta   90.00
_cell.angle_gamma   90.00
#
_symmetry.space_group_name_H-M   'P 1'
#
loop_
_entity.id
_entity.type
_entity.pdbx_description
1 polymer ?
#
loop_
_entity_poly.entity_id
_entity_poly.type
_entity_poly.pdbx_seq_one_letter_code
_entity_poly.pdbx_strand_id
1 'polypeptide(L)'
;MLIITQSQKQADQNTGCTKNLMKLAYYLFKSESPHTTSNWPDLVATAASVDGSGDFLRTLATKPQNAHILSSYSITGFLDAFGEAVSAHIASKLSEDQPYSVCADEGTDMNGRAVLSTFIRHISACHESFQVEETFISAVSLETTKAEDITNTLIGELRKVGLKPENISAVSFDGGANFSGNVSGVRARIKKYAPDLLFVHCRSHLFQLALVHSCRQTPPIRRVVSALNKLYSTFRGSH
;
A
#
# COMPACT_ATOMS: atom_id res chain seq x y z
N MET A 1 33.27 9.98 -1.54
CA MET A 1 31.83 9.92 -1.83
C MET A 1 31.66 10.14 -3.33
N LEU A 2 31.74 9.08 -4.14
CA LEU A 2 31.54 9.14 -5.59
C LEU A 2 30.13 8.63 -5.86
N ILE A 3 29.19 9.56 -6.06
CA ILE A 3 27.88 9.26 -6.62
C ILE A 3 28.14 8.90 -8.08
N ILE A 4 28.21 7.60 -8.38
CA ILE A 4 28.19 7.14 -9.77
C ILE A 4 26.76 7.34 -10.25
N THR A 5 26.51 8.47 -10.91
CA THR A 5 25.34 8.68 -11.76
C THR A 5 25.43 7.67 -12.89
N GLN A 6 24.83 6.49 -12.70
CA GLN A 6 24.58 5.56 -13.79
C GLN A 6 23.60 6.21 -14.77
N SER A 7 23.88 6.13 -16.07
CA SER A 7 22.95 6.59 -17.10
C SER A 7 21.77 5.62 -17.24
N GLN A 8 20.61 6.09 -17.70
CA GLN A 8 19.42 5.27 -17.97
C GLN A 8 19.71 4.00 -18.78
N LYS A 9 20.65 4.07 -19.75
CA LYS A 9 21.05 2.90 -20.55
C LYS A 9 21.82 1.82 -19.77
N GLN A 10 22.57 2.19 -18.73
CA GLN A 10 23.31 1.24 -17.89
C GLN A 10 22.44 0.61 -16.79
N ALA A 11 21.39 1.33 -16.38
CA ALA A 11 20.37 0.85 -15.46
C ALA A 11 19.53 -0.27 -16.08
N ASP A 12 18.99 -0.04 -17.29
CA ASP A 12 18.16 -1.02 -18.01
C ASP A 12 18.93 -2.32 -18.35
N GLN A 13 20.25 -2.22 -18.58
CA GLN A 13 21.11 -3.39 -18.79
C GLN A 13 21.42 -4.17 -17.49
N ASN A 14 21.24 -3.56 -16.31
CA ASN A 14 21.55 -4.19 -15.02
C ASN A 14 20.34 -4.84 -14.35
N THR A 15 19.12 -4.68 -14.87
CA THR A 15 17.88 -5.15 -14.21
C THR A 15 17.89 -6.66 -13.96
N GLY A 16 18.40 -7.46 -14.92
CA GLY A 16 18.55 -8.90 -14.77
C GLY A 16 19.55 -9.30 -13.67
N CYS A 17 20.70 -8.62 -13.63
CA CYS A 17 21.73 -8.84 -12.61
C CYS A 17 21.22 -8.47 -11.20
N THR A 18 20.53 -7.33 -11.07
CA THR A 18 19.90 -6.91 -9.83
C THR A 18 18.84 -7.91 -9.35
N LYS A 19 18.01 -8.45 -10.25
CA LYS A 19 17.01 -9.47 -9.93
C LYS A 19 17.63 -10.74 -9.37
N ASN A 20 18.74 -11.21 -9.96
CA ASN A 20 19.46 -12.39 -9.47
C ASN A 20 20.13 -12.15 -8.11
N LEU A 21 20.74 -10.97 -7.90
CA LEU A 21 21.30 -10.56 -6.61
C LEU A 21 20.23 -10.47 -5.51
N MET A 22 19.02 -10.02 -5.86
CA MET A 22 17.89 -9.95 -4.92
C MET A 22 17.32 -11.32 -4.58
N LYS A 23 17.26 -12.26 -5.53
CA LYS A 23 16.90 -13.66 -5.24
C LYS A 23 17.87 -14.29 -4.24
N LEU A 24 19.16 -14.00 -4.36
CA LEU A 24 20.19 -14.44 -3.41
C LEU A 24 19.99 -13.82 -2.03
N ALA A 25 19.77 -12.50 -1.97
CA ALA A 25 19.50 -11.81 -0.71
C ALA A 25 18.24 -12.36 -0.02
N TYR A 26 17.18 -12.62 -0.80
CA TYR A 26 15.95 -13.24 -0.30
C TYR A 26 16.19 -14.67 0.22
N TYR A 27 17.00 -15.48 -0.49
CA TYR A 27 17.37 -16.81 -0.03
C TYR A 27 18.12 -16.76 1.30
N LEU A 28 19.11 -15.87 1.44
CA LEU A 28 19.85 -15.69 2.70
C LEU A 28 18.91 -15.28 3.84
N PHE A 29 18.01 -14.33 3.57
CA PHE A 29 17.03 -13.88 4.53
C PHE A 29 16.08 -15.01 4.97
N LYS A 30 15.50 -15.74 4.01
CA LYS A 30 14.59 -16.87 4.28
C LYS A 30 15.29 -18.03 4.99
N SER A 31 16.58 -18.20 4.75
CA SER A 31 17.40 -19.25 5.36
C SER A 31 18.09 -18.80 6.66
N GLU A 32 17.73 -17.62 7.18
CA GLU A 32 18.32 -17.00 8.38
C GLU A 32 19.87 -16.99 8.37
N SER A 33 20.45 -16.93 7.17
CA SER A 33 21.88 -17.04 6.96
C SER A 33 22.52 -15.65 7.00
N PRO A 34 23.58 -15.43 7.80
CA PRO A 34 24.26 -14.14 7.86
C PRO A 34 24.75 -13.68 6.48
N HIS A 35 24.70 -12.37 6.21
CA HIS A 35 25.30 -11.82 4.98
C HIS A 35 26.84 -11.99 4.92
N THR A 36 27.46 -12.38 6.04
CA THR A 36 28.88 -12.69 6.20
C THR A 36 29.21 -14.18 6.04
N THR A 37 28.25 -15.01 5.62
CA THR A 37 28.45 -16.46 5.50
C THR A 37 29.57 -16.78 4.50
N SER A 38 30.47 -17.70 4.85
CA SER A 38 31.58 -18.17 4.00
C SER A 38 31.14 -18.79 2.67
N ASN A 39 29.85 -19.11 2.53
CA ASN A 39 29.26 -19.77 1.36
C ASN A 39 28.79 -18.79 0.27
N TRP A 40 29.18 -17.51 0.36
CA TRP A 40 28.93 -16.52 -0.68
C TRP A 40 29.36 -16.97 -2.09
N PRO A 41 30.53 -17.63 -2.29
CA PRO A 41 30.93 -18.12 -3.61
C PRO A 41 29.97 -19.18 -4.19
N ASP A 42 29.49 -20.12 -3.37
CA ASP A 42 28.55 -21.16 -3.79
C ASP A 42 27.16 -20.60 -4.09
N LEU A 43 26.76 -19.56 -3.35
CA LEU A 43 25.53 -18.82 -3.60
C LEU A 43 25.59 -18.09 -4.95
N VAL A 44 26.68 -17.40 -5.22
CA VAL A 44 26.93 -16.71 -6.50
C VAL A 44 27.00 -17.72 -7.64
N ALA A 45 27.64 -18.88 -7.44
CA ALA A 45 27.67 -19.97 -8.42
C ALA A 45 26.28 -20.54 -8.72
N THR A 46 25.41 -20.62 -7.70
CA THR A 46 24.01 -21.07 -7.85
C THR A 46 23.15 -20.04 -8.58
N ALA A 47 23.30 -18.74 -8.30
CA ALA A 47 22.61 -17.71 -9.10
C ALA A 47 23.12 -17.66 -10.54
N ALA A 48 24.42 -17.89 -10.73
CA ALA A 48 25.02 -17.96 -12.05
C ALA A 48 24.54 -19.15 -12.89
N SER A 49 24.27 -20.30 -12.27
CA SER A 49 23.72 -21.46 -12.98
C SER A 49 22.25 -21.27 -13.39
N VAL A 50 21.54 -20.38 -12.71
CA VAL A 50 20.16 -19.96 -13.06
C VAL A 50 20.16 -18.85 -14.12
N ASP A 51 21.25 -18.09 -14.26
CA ASP A 51 21.42 -17.05 -15.27
C ASP A 51 21.96 -17.63 -16.58
N GLY A 52 21.07 -18.16 -17.42
CA GLY A 52 21.44 -18.82 -18.68
C GLY A 52 22.17 -17.93 -19.71
N SER A 53 22.23 -16.61 -19.51
CA SER A 53 22.97 -15.67 -20.36
C SER A 53 24.44 -15.49 -19.95
N GLY A 54 24.83 -15.87 -18.73
CA GLY A 54 26.18 -15.67 -18.19
C GLY A 54 26.56 -14.21 -17.91
N ASP A 55 25.64 -13.27 -18.12
CA ASP A 55 25.88 -11.84 -17.93
C ASP A 55 26.02 -11.48 -16.44
N PHE A 56 25.37 -12.23 -15.54
CA PHE A 56 25.46 -12.02 -14.09
C PHE A 56 26.90 -12.13 -13.57
N LEU A 57 27.61 -13.22 -13.90
CA LEU A 57 29.00 -13.43 -13.47
C LEU A 57 29.95 -12.41 -14.08
N ARG A 58 29.78 -12.13 -15.38
CA ARG A 58 30.58 -11.12 -16.08
C ARG A 58 30.41 -9.73 -15.47
N THR A 59 29.20 -9.38 -15.07
CA THR A 59 28.89 -8.10 -14.42
C THR A 59 29.43 -8.03 -13.00
N LEU A 60 29.40 -9.14 -12.25
CA LEU A 60 29.98 -9.22 -10.91
C LEU A 60 31.51 -9.12 -10.94
N ALA A 61 32.16 -9.78 -11.89
CA ALA A 61 33.62 -9.77 -12.03
C ALA A 61 34.18 -8.41 -12.51
N THR A 62 33.39 -7.63 -13.25
CA THR A 62 33.81 -6.33 -13.81
C THR A 62 33.52 -5.14 -12.89
N LYS A 63 32.69 -5.30 -11.86
CA LYS A 63 32.38 -4.24 -10.92
C LYS A 63 33.43 -4.13 -9.80
N PRO A 64 33.85 -2.91 -9.40
CA PRO A 64 34.77 -2.73 -8.29
C PRO A 64 34.16 -3.24 -6.98
N GLN A 65 34.98 -3.81 -6.09
CA GLN A 65 34.54 -4.38 -4.80
C GLN A 65 33.76 -3.40 -3.90
N ASN A 66 33.92 -2.09 -4.11
CA ASN A 66 33.24 -1.02 -3.37
C ASN A 66 32.03 -0.43 -4.12
N ALA A 67 31.48 -1.14 -5.11
CA ALA A 67 30.31 -0.68 -5.85
C ALA A 67 29.06 -0.77 -4.97
N HIS A 68 28.51 0.38 -4.59
CA HIS A 68 27.26 0.48 -3.83
C HIS A 68 26.09 0.86 -4.74
N ILE A 69 24.99 0.10 -4.65
CA ILE A 69 23.72 0.40 -5.33
C ILE A 69 22.88 1.27 -4.40
N LEU A 70 23.29 2.53 -4.22
CA LEU A 70 22.65 3.49 -3.30
C LEU A 70 22.07 4.72 -4.01
N SER A 71 22.09 4.76 -5.34
CA SER A 71 21.49 5.88 -6.06
C SER A 71 19.97 5.85 -5.91
N SER A 72 19.35 7.03 -5.83
CA SER A 72 17.88 7.15 -5.72
C SER A 72 17.18 6.38 -6.84
N TYR A 73 17.70 6.43 -8.06
CA TYR A 73 17.17 5.68 -9.21
C TYR A 73 17.16 4.17 -8.96
N SER A 74 18.26 3.61 -8.46
CA SER A 74 18.35 2.16 -8.22
C SER A 74 17.44 1.71 -7.09
N ILE A 75 17.31 2.53 -6.05
CA ILE A 75 16.40 2.27 -4.92
C ILE A 75 14.94 2.35 -5.38
N THR A 76 14.57 3.34 -6.19
CA THR A 76 13.21 3.43 -6.75
C THR A 76 12.89 2.23 -7.62
N GLY A 77 13.77 1.86 -8.56
CA GLY A 77 13.56 0.67 -9.40
C GLY A 77 13.48 -0.63 -8.59
N PHE A 78 14.20 -0.70 -7.46
CA PHE A 78 14.06 -1.82 -6.52
C PHE A 78 12.70 -1.84 -5.83
N LEU A 79 12.22 -0.70 -5.34
CA LEU A 79 10.91 -0.58 -4.71
C LEU A 79 9.79 -0.91 -5.69
N ASP A 80 9.91 -0.47 -6.95
CA ASP A 80 8.93 -0.75 -8.01
C ASP A 80 8.84 -2.25 -8.30
N ALA A 81 9.99 -2.92 -8.48
CA ALA A 81 10.02 -4.36 -8.72
C ALA A 81 9.48 -5.17 -7.53
N PHE A 82 9.77 -4.72 -6.29
CA PHE A 82 9.22 -5.33 -5.09
C PHE A 82 7.70 -5.14 -5.01
N GLY A 83 7.23 -3.92 -5.30
CA GLY A 83 5.80 -3.59 -5.36
C GLY A 83 5.07 -4.43 -6.39
N GLU A 84 5.63 -4.61 -7.58
CA GLU A 84 5.06 -5.47 -8.63
C GLU A 84 4.96 -6.93 -8.18
N ALA A 85 6.02 -7.48 -7.58
CA ALA A 85 6.02 -8.85 -7.07
C ALA A 85 4.98 -9.07 -5.95
N VAL A 86 4.88 -8.12 -5.01
CA VAL A 86 3.89 -8.17 -3.93
C VAL A 86 2.47 -8.04 -4.50
N SER A 87 2.25 -7.13 -5.46
CA SER A 87 0.96 -6.92 -6.09
C SER A 87 0.50 -8.16 -6.85
N ALA A 88 1.40 -8.80 -7.61
CA ALA A 88 1.13 -10.05 -8.31
C ALA A 88 0.80 -11.19 -7.34
N HIS A 89 1.49 -11.26 -6.19
CA HIS A 89 1.22 -12.24 -5.15
C HIS A 89 -0.11 -12.00 -4.41
N ILE A 90 -0.49 -10.73 -4.25
CA ILE A 90 -1.82 -10.38 -3.72
C ILE A 90 -2.87 -10.80 -4.74
N ALA A 91 -2.74 -10.39 -6.00
CA ALA A 91 -3.69 -10.72 -7.05
C ALA A 91 -3.88 -12.23 -7.22
N SER A 92 -2.82 -13.04 -7.09
CA SER A 92 -2.92 -14.50 -7.20
C SER A 92 -3.71 -15.16 -6.06
N LYS A 93 -3.83 -14.50 -4.91
CA LYS A 93 -4.65 -14.96 -3.79
C LYS A 93 -6.11 -14.56 -3.90
N LEU A 94 -6.40 -13.53 -4.69
CA LEU A 94 -7.75 -13.00 -4.84
C LEU A 94 -8.49 -13.82 -5.91
N SER A 95 -9.66 -14.32 -5.55
CA SER A 95 -10.55 -14.96 -6.51
C SER A 95 -11.45 -13.91 -7.15
N GLU A 96 -11.50 -13.87 -8.48
CA GLU A 96 -12.33 -12.88 -9.20
C GLU A 96 -13.82 -12.99 -8.89
N ASP A 97 -14.30 -14.19 -8.58
CA ASP A 97 -15.74 -14.50 -8.46
C ASP A 97 -16.23 -14.58 -7.00
N GLN A 98 -15.34 -14.38 -6.02
CA GLN A 98 -15.72 -14.40 -4.61
C GLN A 98 -16.24 -13.03 -4.15
N PRO A 99 -17.31 -13.00 -3.35
CA PRO A 99 -17.77 -11.76 -2.73
C PRO A 99 -16.73 -11.26 -1.72
N TYR A 100 -16.51 -9.94 -1.74
CA TYR A 100 -15.59 -9.28 -0.82
C TYR A 100 -16.24 -8.03 -0.24
N SER A 101 -15.66 -7.49 0.82
CA SER A 101 -16.06 -6.19 1.36
C SER A 101 -14.91 -5.19 1.25
N VAL A 102 -15.24 -3.92 1.09
CA VAL A 102 -14.28 -2.83 0.88
C VAL A 102 -14.28 -1.93 2.11
N CYS A 103 -13.09 -1.63 2.63
CA CYS A 103 -12.88 -0.57 3.61
C CYS A 103 -11.99 0.48 2.97
N ALA A 104 -12.45 1.73 2.91
CA ALA A 104 -11.65 2.82 2.39
C ALA A 104 -11.72 4.04 3.30
N ASP A 105 -10.60 4.74 3.40
CA ASP A 105 -10.48 5.94 4.22
C ASP A 105 -9.68 7.04 3.49
N GLU A 106 -10.06 8.29 3.74
CA GLU A 106 -9.39 9.46 3.19
C GLU A 106 -8.43 10.04 4.24
N GLY A 107 -7.14 10.02 3.91
CA GLY A 107 -6.10 10.71 4.66
C GLY A 107 -5.62 11.98 3.95
N THR A 108 -4.78 12.75 4.62
CA THR A 108 -4.08 13.89 4.02
C THR A 108 -2.58 13.64 4.08
N ASP A 109 -1.89 13.75 2.96
CA ASP A 109 -0.43 13.62 2.90
C ASP A 109 0.28 14.87 3.47
N MET A 110 1.61 14.81 3.54
CA MET A 110 2.45 15.91 4.02
C MET A 110 2.34 17.19 3.17
N ASN A 111 1.85 17.08 1.93
CA ASN A 111 1.67 18.19 1.00
C ASN A 111 0.22 18.70 0.97
N GLY A 112 -0.66 18.22 1.87
CA GLY A 112 -2.06 18.62 1.93
C GLY A 112 -2.96 17.98 0.87
N ARG A 113 -2.48 16.94 0.17
CA ARG A 113 -3.26 16.21 -0.84
C ARG A 113 -4.07 15.10 -0.18
N ALA A 114 -5.30 14.92 -0.63
CA ALA A 114 -6.12 13.79 -0.21
C ALA A 114 -5.54 12.48 -0.74
N VAL A 115 -5.51 11.44 0.10
CA VAL A 115 -5.03 10.10 -0.24
C VAL A 115 -6.10 9.09 0.15
N LEU A 116 -6.55 8.30 -0.81
CA LEU A 116 -7.49 7.20 -0.60
C LEU A 116 -6.72 5.92 -0.29
N SER A 117 -6.86 5.43 0.93
CA SER A 117 -6.36 4.11 1.32
C SER A 117 -7.47 3.07 1.17
N THR A 118 -7.18 1.98 0.46
CA THR A 118 -8.14 0.93 0.15
C THR A 118 -7.68 -0.40 0.72
N PHE A 119 -8.56 -1.03 1.47
CA PHE A 119 -8.43 -2.39 1.98
C PHE A 119 -9.64 -3.20 1.57
N ILE A 120 -9.44 -4.49 1.40
CA ILE A 120 -10.53 -5.44 1.24
C ILE A 120 -10.53 -6.44 2.37
N ARG A 121 -11.69 -7.01 2.64
CA ARG A 121 -11.85 -8.16 3.52
C ARG A 121 -12.56 -9.26 2.74
N HIS A 122 -11.88 -10.39 2.61
CA HIS A 122 -12.30 -11.53 1.78
C HIS A 122 -12.04 -12.85 2.51
N ILE A 123 -12.52 -13.95 1.92
CA ILE A 123 -12.35 -15.30 2.48
C ILE A 123 -11.24 -16.01 1.69
N SER A 124 -10.13 -16.29 2.38
CA SER A 124 -9.01 -17.05 1.86
C SER A 124 -9.18 -18.52 2.21
N ALA A 125 -9.03 -19.40 1.21
CA ALA A 125 -9.01 -20.85 1.41
C ALA A 125 -7.55 -21.31 1.52
N CYS A 126 -7.10 -21.57 2.74
CA CYS A 126 -5.73 -22.01 3.01
C CYS A 126 -5.76 -23.32 3.80
N HIS A 127 -5.09 -24.35 3.29
CA HIS A 127 -4.98 -25.68 3.92
C HIS A 127 -6.33 -26.24 4.40
N GLU A 128 -7.32 -26.31 3.51
CA GLU A 128 -8.67 -26.85 3.80
C GLU A 128 -9.49 -26.07 4.85
N SER A 129 -9.02 -24.89 5.26
CA SER A 129 -9.74 -23.99 6.16
C SER A 129 -10.08 -22.66 5.47
N PHE A 130 -11.25 -22.12 5.78
CA PHE A 130 -11.66 -20.78 5.36
C PHE A 130 -11.29 -19.78 6.44
N GLN A 131 -10.48 -18.79 6.09
CA GLN A 131 -10.09 -17.71 7.00
C GLN A 131 -10.48 -16.37 6.41
N VAL A 132 -10.92 -15.47 7.28
CA VAL A 132 -11.21 -14.09 6.89
C VAL A 132 -9.89 -13.32 6.92
N GLU A 133 -9.49 -12.82 5.76
CA GLU A 133 -8.27 -12.04 5.59
C GLU A 133 -8.61 -10.59 5.23
N GLU A 134 -7.83 -9.65 5.78
CA GLU A 134 -7.84 -8.24 5.39
C GLU A 134 -6.59 -7.96 4.58
N THR A 135 -6.77 -7.43 3.36
CA THR A 135 -5.68 -7.22 2.41
C THR A 135 -5.65 -5.76 1.97
N PHE A 136 -4.50 -5.13 2.14
CA PHE A 136 -4.24 -3.81 1.59
C PHE A 136 -4.14 -3.88 0.07
N ILE A 137 -4.85 -2.99 -0.62
CA ILE A 137 -4.86 -2.92 -2.08
C ILE A 137 -4.03 -1.74 -2.57
N SER A 138 -4.31 -0.54 -2.08
CA SER A 138 -3.65 0.66 -2.59
C SER A 138 -3.79 1.85 -1.64
N ALA A 139 -2.86 2.80 -1.78
CA ALA A 139 -2.94 4.13 -1.20
C ALA A 139 -2.60 5.13 -2.31
N VAL A 140 -3.61 5.82 -2.83
CA VAL A 140 -3.50 6.64 -4.03
C VAL A 140 -3.91 8.08 -3.77
N SER A 141 -3.13 9.03 -4.27
CA SER A 141 -3.49 10.45 -4.19
C SER A 141 -4.73 10.73 -5.05
N LEU A 142 -5.67 11.45 -4.48
CA LEU A 142 -6.87 11.92 -5.17
C LEU A 142 -6.63 13.33 -5.69
N GLU A 143 -7.03 13.58 -6.95
CA GLU A 143 -7.04 14.94 -7.51
C GLU A 143 -8.15 15.80 -6.89
N THR A 144 -9.30 15.18 -6.61
CA THR A 144 -10.40 15.83 -5.91
C THR A 144 -11.08 14.89 -4.91
N THR A 145 -11.71 15.47 -3.89
CA THR A 145 -12.47 14.74 -2.87
C THR A 145 -13.95 14.54 -3.26
N LYS A 146 -14.31 14.76 -4.53
CA LYS A 146 -15.66 14.49 -5.01
C LYS A 146 -15.93 12.99 -4.99
N ALA A 147 -17.13 12.62 -4.56
CA ALA A 147 -17.56 11.23 -4.51
C ALA A 147 -17.40 10.47 -5.85
N GLU A 148 -17.52 11.17 -6.97
CA GLU A 148 -17.29 10.60 -8.31
C GLU A 148 -15.84 10.15 -8.51
N ASP A 149 -14.89 11.06 -8.26
CA ASP A 149 -13.47 10.82 -8.46
C ASP A 149 -12.95 9.77 -7.49
N ILE A 150 -13.44 9.79 -6.24
CA ILE A 150 -13.18 8.74 -5.25
C ILE A 150 -13.69 7.39 -5.76
N THR A 151 -14.92 7.34 -6.28
CA THR A 151 -15.49 6.07 -6.78
C THR A 151 -14.71 5.56 -7.99
N ASN A 152 -14.40 6.42 -8.96
CA ASN A 152 -13.67 6.04 -10.17
C ASN A 152 -12.28 5.52 -9.83
N THR A 153 -11.57 6.22 -8.93
CA THR A 153 -10.27 5.79 -8.41
C THR A 153 -10.38 4.45 -7.70
N LEU A 154 -11.30 4.30 -6.75
CA LEU A 154 -11.51 3.06 -6.00
C LEU A 154 -11.78 1.87 -6.92
N ILE A 155 -12.73 2.00 -7.84
CA ILE A 155 -13.08 0.94 -8.80
C ILE A 155 -11.91 0.65 -9.74
N GLY A 156 -11.16 1.66 -10.16
CA GLY A 156 -9.95 1.50 -10.96
C GLY A 156 -8.90 0.64 -10.24
N GLU A 157 -8.62 0.94 -8.97
CA GLU A 157 -7.66 0.17 -8.17
C GLU A 157 -8.11 -1.27 -7.93
N LEU A 158 -9.40 -1.51 -7.68
CA LEU A 158 -9.94 -2.86 -7.55
C LEU A 158 -9.80 -3.66 -8.86
N ARG A 159 -10.08 -3.04 -10.00
CA ARG A 159 -9.95 -3.70 -11.32
C ARG A 159 -8.50 -4.04 -11.67
N LYS A 160 -7.52 -3.23 -11.25
CA LYS A 160 -6.09 -3.51 -11.47
C LYS A 160 -5.65 -4.82 -10.83
N VAL A 161 -6.29 -5.23 -9.73
CA VAL A 161 -6.01 -6.49 -9.03
C VAL A 161 -6.99 -7.62 -9.40
N GLY A 162 -7.77 -7.45 -10.48
CA GLY A 162 -8.70 -8.46 -10.98
C GLY A 162 -10.05 -8.53 -10.25
N LEU A 163 -10.34 -7.61 -9.33
CA LEU A 163 -11.59 -7.62 -8.58
C LEU A 163 -12.74 -6.95 -9.34
N LYS A 164 -13.87 -7.64 -9.38
CA LYS A 164 -15.11 -7.21 -10.04
C LYS A 164 -15.97 -6.38 -9.06
N PRO A 165 -16.28 -5.11 -9.38
CA PRO A 165 -17.13 -4.26 -8.53
C PRO A 165 -18.50 -4.86 -8.17
N GLU A 166 -19.01 -5.74 -9.03
CA GLU A 166 -20.27 -6.44 -8.86
C GLU A 166 -20.24 -7.42 -7.66
N ASN A 167 -19.04 -7.88 -7.28
CA ASN A 167 -18.82 -8.79 -6.16
C ASN A 167 -18.62 -8.08 -4.82
N ILE A 168 -18.79 -6.75 -4.77
CA ILE A 168 -18.74 -5.99 -3.52
C ILE A 168 -20.01 -6.29 -2.71
N SER A 169 -19.87 -7.07 -1.66
CA SER A 169 -20.95 -7.43 -0.73
C SER A 169 -21.19 -6.39 0.36
N ALA A 170 -20.14 -5.70 0.80
CA ALA A 170 -20.24 -4.67 1.80
C ALA A 170 -19.19 -3.56 1.64
N VAL A 171 -19.50 -2.38 2.14
CA VAL A 171 -18.57 -1.25 2.23
C VAL A 171 -18.54 -0.69 3.65
N SER A 172 -17.35 -0.31 4.10
CA SER A 172 -17.10 0.39 5.36
C SER A 172 -16.40 1.70 5.09
N PHE A 173 -17.11 2.82 5.30
CA PHE A 173 -16.58 4.17 5.09
C PHE A 173 -16.88 5.10 6.27
N ASP A 174 -16.23 6.26 6.29
CA ASP A 174 -16.54 7.33 7.23
C ASP A 174 -17.94 7.91 7.01
N GLY A 175 -18.45 8.67 7.99
CA GLY A 175 -19.77 9.28 7.92
C GLY A 175 -19.87 10.49 6.97
N GLY A 176 -18.80 10.82 6.25
CA GLY A 176 -18.73 11.99 5.39
C GLY A 176 -19.74 11.90 4.25
N ALA A 177 -20.36 13.03 3.88
CA ALA A 177 -21.37 13.06 2.82
C ALA A 177 -20.85 12.51 1.47
N ASN A 178 -19.56 12.73 1.19
CA ASN A 178 -18.92 12.23 -0.03
C ASN A 178 -18.82 10.69 -0.05
N PHE A 179 -18.57 10.04 1.09
CA PHE A 179 -18.46 8.59 1.18
C PHE A 179 -19.82 7.91 1.43
N SER A 180 -20.51 8.35 2.47
CA SER A 180 -21.73 7.72 3.01
C SER A 180 -23.04 8.25 2.42
N GLY A 181 -22.98 9.28 1.58
CA GLY A 181 -24.17 9.89 0.99
C GLY A 181 -25.02 8.90 0.19
N ASN A 182 -26.32 8.84 0.49
CA ASN A 182 -27.25 7.89 -0.12
C ASN A 182 -27.70 8.27 -1.54
N VAL A 183 -27.42 9.49 -2.00
CA VAL A 183 -27.85 10.00 -3.32
C VAL A 183 -26.68 10.09 -4.29
N SER A 184 -25.61 10.78 -3.88
CA SER A 184 -24.45 11.08 -4.74
C SER A 184 -23.10 10.62 -4.17
N GLY A 185 -23.10 10.03 -2.96
CA GLY A 185 -21.90 9.56 -2.30
C GLY A 185 -21.34 8.27 -2.91
N VAL A 186 -20.11 7.92 -2.52
CA VAL A 186 -19.39 6.72 -2.97
C VAL A 186 -20.25 5.47 -2.74
N ARG A 187 -20.87 5.34 -1.57
CA ARG A 187 -21.82 4.26 -1.27
C ARG A 187 -22.92 4.13 -2.32
N ALA A 188 -23.60 5.24 -2.65
CA ALA A 188 -24.69 5.23 -3.62
C ALA A 188 -24.21 4.86 -5.03
N ARG A 189 -22.98 5.27 -5.39
CA ARG A 189 -22.37 4.95 -6.68
C ARG A 189 -21.94 3.48 -6.76
N ILE A 190 -21.35 2.91 -5.71
CA ILE A 190 -21.01 1.47 -5.65
C ILE A 190 -22.28 0.62 -5.71
N LYS A 191 -23.38 1.07 -5.10
CA LYS A 191 -24.67 0.37 -5.14
C LYS A 191 -25.23 0.20 -6.57
N LYS A 192 -24.76 0.98 -7.54
CA LYS A 192 -25.09 0.79 -8.96
C LYS A 192 -24.44 -0.46 -9.57
N TYR A 193 -23.30 -0.89 -9.04
CA TYR A 193 -22.61 -2.13 -9.43
C TYR A 193 -23.11 -3.32 -8.62
N ALA A 194 -23.33 -3.12 -7.31
CA ALA A 194 -23.81 -4.15 -6.38
C ALA A 194 -25.10 -3.70 -5.68
N PRO A 195 -26.30 -4.07 -6.17
CA PRO A 195 -27.57 -3.61 -5.61
C PRO A 195 -27.81 -4.00 -4.14
N ASP A 196 -27.31 -5.17 -3.74
CA ASP A 196 -27.47 -5.74 -2.38
C ASP A 196 -26.38 -5.29 -1.39
N LEU A 197 -25.63 -4.25 -1.75
CA LEU A 197 -24.52 -3.70 -0.95
C LEU A 197 -24.92 -3.36 0.49
N LEU A 198 -24.27 -4.03 1.45
CA LEU A 198 -24.34 -3.66 2.87
C LEU A 198 -23.42 -2.47 3.15
N PHE A 199 -23.92 -1.48 3.87
CA PHE A 199 -23.11 -0.37 4.35
C PHE A 199 -22.91 -0.45 5.85
N VAL A 200 -21.65 -0.39 6.26
CA VAL A 200 -21.23 -0.32 7.65
C VAL A 200 -20.58 1.04 7.88
N HIS A 201 -21.14 1.85 8.77
CA HIS A 201 -20.50 3.09 9.15
C HIS A 201 -19.25 2.79 9.98
N CYS A 202 -18.13 3.46 9.68
CA CYS A 202 -16.87 3.30 10.42
C CYS A 202 -17.09 3.48 11.92
N ARG A 203 -16.88 2.40 12.69
CA ARG A 203 -17.09 2.37 14.14
C ARG A 203 -16.11 3.27 14.89
N SER A 204 -14.87 3.36 14.42
CA SER A 204 -13.86 4.25 14.98
C SER A 204 -14.29 5.72 14.87
N HIS A 205 -14.85 6.10 13.72
CA HIS A 205 -15.38 7.45 13.52
C HIS A 205 -16.62 7.71 14.39
N LEU A 206 -17.55 6.75 14.48
CA LEU A 206 -18.71 6.87 15.39
C LEU A 206 -18.29 7.01 16.85
N PHE A 207 -17.31 6.21 17.28
CA PHE A 207 -16.79 6.28 18.64
C PHE A 207 -16.15 7.64 18.91
N GLN A 208 -15.33 8.14 17.99
CA GLN A 208 -14.74 9.46 18.10
C GLN A 208 -15.80 10.57 18.18
N LEU A 209 -16.85 10.50 17.35
CA LEU A 209 -17.96 11.46 17.40
C LEU A 209 -18.70 11.41 18.74
N ALA A 210 -18.99 10.21 19.25
CA ALA A 210 -19.65 10.03 20.55
C ALA A 210 -18.79 10.57 21.70
N LEU A 211 -17.47 10.33 21.67
CA LEU A 211 -16.53 10.84 22.65
C LEU A 211 -16.45 12.36 22.62
N VAL A 212 -16.27 12.95 21.44
CA VAL A 212 -16.22 14.42 21.26
C VAL A 212 -17.53 15.06 21.71
N HIS A 213 -18.68 14.45 21.39
CA HIS A 213 -19.98 14.93 21.85
C HIS A 213 -20.07 14.91 23.38
N SER A 214 -19.70 13.79 24.01
CA SER A 214 -19.72 13.62 25.48
C SER A 214 -18.81 14.64 26.18
N CYS A 215 -17.61 14.87 25.65
CA CYS A 215 -16.68 15.88 26.16
C CYS A 215 -17.26 17.31 26.04
N ARG A 216 -17.98 17.62 24.96
CA ARG A 216 -18.64 18.93 24.78
C ARG A 216 -19.81 19.12 25.74
N GLN A 217 -20.56 18.07 26.06
CA GLN A 217 -21.66 18.11 27.02
C GLN A 217 -21.19 18.16 28.48
N THR A 218 -19.91 17.86 28.76
CA THR A 218 -19.35 17.86 30.12
C THR A 218 -18.62 19.18 30.42
N PRO A 219 -19.19 20.10 31.24
CA PRO A 219 -18.65 21.46 31.36
C PRO A 219 -17.20 21.56 31.85
N PRO A 220 -16.73 20.77 32.85
CA PRO A 220 -15.32 20.80 33.27
C PRO A 220 -14.35 20.39 32.15
N ILE A 221 -14.65 19.30 31.43
CA ILE A 221 -13.83 18.81 30.32
C ILE A 221 -13.79 19.84 29.19
N ARG A 222 -14.95 20.41 28.83
CA ARG A 222 -15.04 21.46 27.81
C ARG A 222 -14.17 22.68 28.14
N ARG A 223 -14.10 23.09 29.41
CA ARG A 223 -13.24 24.21 29.86
C ARG A 223 -11.76 23.89 29.66
N VAL A 224 -11.32 22.70 30.07
CA VAL A 224 -9.93 22.25 29.91
C VAL A 224 -9.54 22.20 28.43
N VAL A 225 -10.36 21.54 27.61
CA VAL A 225 -10.12 21.45 26.15
C VAL A 225 -10.07 22.83 25.51
N SER A 226 -10.96 23.75 25.92
CA SER A 226 -10.95 25.12 25.41
C SER A 226 -9.68 25.88 25.82
N ALA A 227 -9.21 25.73 27.05
CA ALA A 227 -7.97 26.35 27.51
C ALA A 227 -6.75 25.81 26.75
N LEU A 228 -6.66 24.49 26.55
CA LEU A 228 -5.59 23.86 25.76
C LEU A 228 -5.60 24.33 24.31
N ASN A 229 -6.77 24.40 23.67
CA ASN A 229 -6.87 24.90 22.29
C ASN A 229 -6.46 26.37 22.17
N LYS A 230 -6.78 27.21 23.16
CA LYS A 230 -6.31 28.61 23.20
C LYS A 230 -4.80 28.67 23.32
N LEU A 231 -4.20 27.95 24.27
CA LEU A 231 -2.75 27.88 24.43
C LEU A 231 -2.08 27.43 23.12
N TYR A 232 -2.56 26.34 22.53
CA TYR A 232 -2.07 25.86 21.24
C TYR A 232 -2.15 26.92 20.14
N SER A 233 -3.29 27.62 20.02
CA SER A 233 -3.45 28.67 19.01
C SER A 233 -2.51 29.86 19.23
N THR A 234 -2.24 30.23 20.49
CA THR A 234 -1.29 31.28 20.84
C THR A 234 0.13 30.89 20.43
N PHE A 235 0.59 29.69 20.79
CA PHE A 235 1.92 29.22 20.39
C PHE A 235 2.07 29.06 18.89
N ARG A 236 1.04 28.54 18.20
CA ARG A 236 1.05 28.38 16.74
C ARG A 236 1.09 29.71 16.00
N GLY A 237 0.44 30.76 16.51
CA GLY A 237 0.45 32.10 15.92
C GLY A 237 1.65 32.97 16.33
N SER A 238 2.56 32.45 17.16
CA SER A 238 3.77 33.17 17.62
C SER A 238 4.99 32.94 16.72
N HIS A 239 4.79 32.37 15.53
CA HIS A 239 5.79 32.17 14.48
C HIS A 239 5.31 32.76 13.15
#